data_AF-J3CYN1-F1
#
_entry.id   AF-J3CYN1-F1
#
_cell.length_a   1.000
_cell.length_b   1.000
_cell.length_c   1.000
_cell.angle_alpha   90.00
_cell.angle_beta   90.00
_cell.angle_gamma   90.00
#
_symmetry.space_group_name_H-M   'P 1'
#
loop_
_entity.id
_entity.type
_entity.pdbx_description
1 polymer ?
#
loop_
_entity_poly.entity_id
_entity_poly.type
_entity_poly.pdbx_seq_one_letter_code
_entity_poly.pdbx_strand_id
1 'polypeptide(L)'
;MATGPSQSHMLALDYALRPVLSSLNPKHVLPSIYATEAQVTWSEQDGLVLDAPIVARVQEGVEQLSSSLIALHKTAPGEFTDVPFSQIRCSV
;
A
#
# COMPACT_ATOMS: atom_id res chain seq x y z
N MET A 1 2.55 -3.09 -4.60
CA MET A 1 3.10 -3.32 -5.97
C MET A 1 3.62 -4.74 -6.04
N ALA A 2 3.56 -5.35 -7.20
CA ALA A 2 4.32 -6.57 -7.47
C ALA A 2 4.78 -6.63 -8.93
N THR A 3 5.82 -7.42 -9.16
CA THR A 3 6.40 -7.69 -10.47
C THR A 3 6.28 -9.19 -10.78
N GLY A 4 6.19 -9.55 -12.06
CA GLY A 4 6.17 -10.97 -12.44
C GLY A 4 6.37 -11.22 -13.93
N PRO A 5 6.68 -12.48 -14.31
CA PRO A 5 7.15 -12.82 -15.66
C PRO A 5 6.06 -12.74 -16.74
N SER A 6 4.77 -12.77 -16.37
CA SER A 6 3.65 -12.69 -17.33
C SER A 6 2.34 -12.21 -16.68
N GLN A 7 1.36 -11.82 -17.51
CA GLN A 7 0.03 -11.42 -17.02
C GLN A 7 -0.76 -12.56 -16.35
N SER A 8 -0.45 -13.82 -16.64
CA SER A 8 -1.13 -14.97 -16.04
C SER A 8 -0.97 -15.05 -14.51
N HIS A 9 0.08 -14.43 -13.95
CA HIS A 9 0.30 -14.34 -12.50
C HIS A 9 -0.42 -13.15 -11.82
N MET A 10 -1.07 -12.27 -12.60
CA MET A 10 -1.81 -11.12 -12.07
C MET A 10 -2.92 -11.56 -11.12
N LEU A 11 -3.61 -12.67 -11.43
CA LEU A 11 -4.66 -13.22 -10.57
C LEU A 11 -4.11 -13.79 -9.26
N ALA A 12 -2.92 -14.39 -9.26
CA ALA A 12 -2.32 -14.92 -8.04
C ALA A 12 -2.02 -13.81 -7.01
N LEU A 13 -1.67 -12.61 -7.48
CA LEU A 13 -1.42 -11.46 -6.61
C LEU A 13 -2.70 -10.94 -5.94
N ASP A 14 -3.77 -10.74 -6.72
CA ASP A 14 -5.04 -10.25 -6.18
C ASP A 14 -5.69 -11.24 -5.20
N TYR A 15 -5.49 -12.55 -5.39
CA TYR A 15 -6.03 -13.56 -4.48
C TYR A 15 -5.14 -13.84 -3.26
N ALA A 16 -3.83 -13.66 -3.33
CA ALA A 16 -2.94 -13.89 -2.17
C ALA A 16 -2.84 -12.68 -1.24
N LEU A 17 -2.83 -11.46 -1.80
CA LEU A 17 -2.41 -10.27 -1.04
C LEU A 17 -3.60 -9.51 -0.44
N ARG A 18 -4.75 -9.49 -1.12
CA ARG A 18 -5.96 -8.82 -0.65
C ARG A 18 -6.52 -9.42 0.65
N PRO A 19 -6.58 -10.75 0.84
CA PRO A 19 -7.05 -11.34 2.10
C PRO A 19 -6.14 -11.01 3.29
N VAL A 20 -4.82 -11.00 3.06
CA VAL A 20 -3.83 -10.64 4.09
C VAL A 20 -3.97 -9.18 4.49
N LEU A 21 -4.07 -8.28 3.50
CA LEU A 21 -4.30 -6.87 3.78
C LEU A 21 -5.62 -6.65 4.49
N SER A 22 -6.72 -7.28 4.06
CA SER A 22 -8.03 -7.17 4.74
C SER A 22 -8.00 -7.63 6.20
N SER A 23 -7.13 -8.60 6.54
CA SER A 23 -6.96 -9.10 7.91
C SER A 23 -6.27 -8.10 8.85
N LEU A 24 -5.64 -7.04 8.31
CA LEU A 24 -4.97 -5.98 9.08
C LEU A 24 -5.88 -4.78 9.38
N ASN A 25 -7.19 -4.87 9.09
CA ASN A 25 -8.13 -3.74 9.18
C ASN A 25 -7.59 -2.43 8.57
N PRO A 26 -7.11 -2.45 7.31
CA PRO A 26 -6.48 -1.31 6.70
C PRO A 26 -7.51 -0.21 6.55
N LYS A 27 -7.21 0.98 7.06
CA LYS A 27 -8.11 2.12 6.94
C LYS A 27 -8.36 2.50 5.48
N HIS A 28 -7.34 2.34 4.61
CA HIS A 28 -7.40 2.63 3.17
C HIS A 28 -6.62 1.55 2.40
N VAL A 29 -7.19 1.07 1.29
CA VAL A 29 -6.52 0.14 0.36
C VAL A 29 -6.40 0.83 -1.00
N LEU A 30 -5.17 1.05 -1.45
CA LEU A 30 -4.88 1.71 -2.73
C LEU A 30 -4.95 0.73 -3.91
N PRO A 31 -5.15 1.23 -5.15
CA PRO A 31 -5.10 0.41 -6.35
C PRO A 31 -3.80 -0.39 -6.43
N SER A 32 -3.91 -1.69 -6.74
CA SER A 32 -2.74 -2.54 -6.91
C SER A 32 -2.09 -2.30 -8.27
N ILE A 33 -0.79 -2.04 -8.26
CA ILE A 33 0.01 -1.86 -9.48
C ILE A 33 0.80 -3.14 -9.73
N TYR A 34 0.55 -3.74 -10.89
CA TYR A 34 1.30 -4.88 -11.43
C TYR A 34 2.14 -4.44 -12.62
N ALA A 35 3.41 -4.84 -12.61
CA ALA A 35 4.36 -4.64 -13.71
C ALA A 35 4.86 -6.00 -14.20
N THR A 36 4.92 -6.19 -15.51
CA THR A 36 5.56 -7.39 -16.06
C THR A 36 7.07 -7.23 -16.07
N GLU A 37 7.81 -8.34 -16.10
CA GLU A 37 9.28 -8.33 -16.17
C GLU A 37 9.80 -7.53 -17.37
N ALA A 38 9.12 -7.62 -18.53
CA ALA A 38 9.46 -6.83 -19.71
C ALA A 38 9.34 -5.31 -19.50
N GLN A 39 8.52 -4.87 -18.54
CA GLN A 39 8.28 -3.46 -18.24
C GLN A 39 9.17 -2.93 -17.10
N VAL A 40 10.05 -3.78 -16.57
CA VAL A 40 10.95 -3.50 -15.45
C VAL A 40 12.35 -3.98 -15.84
N THR A 41 13.13 -3.08 -16.43
CA THR A 41 14.49 -3.39 -16.89
C THR A 41 15.52 -2.78 -15.96
N TRP A 42 16.63 -3.48 -15.75
CA TRP A 42 17.81 -2.92 -15.08
C TRP A 42 18.82 -2.44 -16.13
N SER A 43 19.15 -1.16 -16.09
CA SER A 43 20.23 -0.53 -16.85
C SER A 43 21.42 -0.29 -15.94
N GLU A 44 22.63 -0.61 -16.40
CA GLU A 44 23.85 -0.32 -15.63
C GLU A 44 24.12 1.20 -15.49
N GLN A 45 23.57 2.01 -16.40
CA GLN A 45 23.76 3.46 -16.40
C GLN A 45 22.66 4.19 -15.64
N ASP A 46 21.41 3.80 -15.84
CA ASP A 46 20.23 4.51 -15.34
C ASP A 46 19.54 3.79 -14.16
N GLY A 47 20.06 2.61 -13.77
CA GLY A 47 19.47 1.79 -12.72
C GLY A 47 18.14 1.18 -13.15
N LEU A 48 17.15 1.22 -12.26
CA LEU A 48 15.83 0.65 -12.53
C LEU A 48 15.05 1.50 -13.54
N VAL A 49 14.83 0.96 -14.74
CA VAL A 49 14.05 1.57 -15.81
C VAL A 49 12.68 0.93 -15.87
N LEU A 50 11.65 1.76 -15.77
CA LEU A 50 10.26 1.35 -15.87
C LEU A 50 9.65 1.90 -17.16
N ASP A 51 8.81 1.10 -17.80
CA ASP A 51 8.02 1.56 -18.93
C ASP A 51 7.12 2.74 -18.52
N ALA A 52 6.95 3.72 -19.42
CA ALA A 52 6.12 4.91 -19.20
C ALA A 52 4.73 4.64 -18.57
N PRO A 53 3.94 3.62 -19.02
CA PRO A 53 2.66 3.29 -18.38
C PRO A 53 2.78 2.75 -16.95
N ILE A 54 3.92 2.19 -16.54
CA ILE A 54 4.20 1.81 -15.16
C ILE A 54 4.54 3.04 -14.34
N VAL A 55 5.41 3.90 -14.86
CA VAL A 55 5.80 5.16 -14.21
C VAL A 55 4.57 5.99 -13.85
N ALA A 56 3.65 6.18 -14.81
CA ALA A 56 2.42 6.94 -14.58
C ALA A 56 1.55 6.35 -13.45
N ARG A 57 1.37 5.03 -13.45
CA ARG A 57 0.58 4.34 -12.40
C ARG A 57 1.25 4.43 -11.03
N VAL A 58 2.57 4.34 -10.98
CA VAL A 58 3.34 4.50 -9.73
C VAL A 58 3.20 5.92 -9.20
N GLN A 59 3.34 6.93 -10.06
CA GLN A 59 3.16 8.33 -9.67
C GLN A 59 1.76 8.59 -9.13
N GLU A 60 0.72 8.12 -9.82
CA GLU A 60 -0.67 8.23 -9.36
C GLU A 60 -0.86 7.55 -7.98
N GLY A 61 -0.32 6.35 -7.80
CA GLY A 61 -0.39 5.64 -6.52
C GLY A 61 0.32 6.38 -5.38
N VAL A 62 1.47 7.02 -5.66
CA VAL A 62 2.21 7.83 -4.68
C VAL A 62 1.43 9.10 -4.32
N GLU A 63 0.82 9.77 -5.29
CA GLU A 63 -0.02 10.95 -5.05
C GLU A 63 -1.25 10.62 -4.20
N GLN A 64 -1.93 9.52 -4.51
CA GLN A 64 -3.07 9.02 -3.73
C GLN A 64 -2.68 8.65 -2.31
N LEU A 65 -1.53 7.99 -2.12
CA LEU A 65 -0.99 7.65 -0.81
C LEU A 65 -0.68 8.92 0.01
N SER A 66 0.07 9.86 -0.59
CA SER A 66 0.44 11.12 0.05
C SER A 66 -0.80 11.90 0.50
N SER A 67 -1.78 12.04 -0.39
CA SER A 67 -3.05 12.72 -0.09
C SER A 67 -3.81 12.03 1.04
N SER A 68 -3.86 10.70 1.04
CA SER A 68 -4.52 9.91 2.09
C SER A 68 -3.82 10.06 3.45
N LEU A 69 -2.49 10.05 3.49
CA LEU A 69 -1.71 10.24 4.72
C LEU A 69 -1.91 11.64 5.30
N ILE A 70 -1.92 12.67 4.45
CA ILE A 70 -2.19 14.05 4.88
C ILE A 70 -3.60 14.16 5.45
N ALA A 71 -4.60 13.55 4.78
CA ALA A 71 -5.98 13.55 5.27
C ALA A 71 -6.10 12.82 6.62
N LEU A 72 -5.46 11.65 6.76
CA LEU A 72 -5.43 10.90 8.02
C LEU A 72 -4.78 11.70 9.16
N HIS A 73 -3.67 12.39 8.89
CA HIS A 73 -3.00 13.22 9.89
C HIS A 73 -3.89 14.38 10.36
N LYS A 74 -4.64 15.01 9.44
CA LYS A 74 -5.60 16.08 9.77
C LYS A 74 -6.79 15.60 10.60
N THR A 75 -7.16 14.32 10.45
CA THR A 75 -8.35 13.74 11.08
C THR A 75 -8.02 12.98 12.36
N ALA A 76 -6.74 12.72 12.64
CA ALA A 76 -6.30 12.12 13.88
C ALA A 76 -6.59 13.10 15.04
N PRO A 77 -7.46 12.74 16.00
CA PRO A 77 -7.60 13.55 17.20
C PRO A 77 -6.24 13.57 17.90
N GLY A 78 -5.74 14.77 18.20
CA GLY A 78 -4.41 15.01 18.78
C GLY A 78 -4.21 14.50 20.21
N GLU A 79 -4.94 13.48 20.63
CA GLU A 79 -4.87 12.96 21.99
C GLU A 79 -5.07 11.43 21.96
N PHE A 80 -3.96 10.70 21.93
CA PHE A 80 -3.92 9.44 22.66
C PHE A 80 -3.98 9.85 24.14
N THR A 81 -5.19 9.92 24.69
CA THR A 81 -5.33 10.06 26.13
C THR A 81 -4.83 8.76 26.75
N ASP A 82 -3.76 8.84 27.53
CA ASP A 82 -3.35 7.74 28.40
C ASP A 82 -4.54 7.38 29.28
N VAL A 83 -5.23 6.28 28.97
CA VAL A 83 -6.28 5.73 29.83
C VAL A 83 -5.60 5.27 31.11
N PRO A 84 -5.87 5.90 32.28
CA PRO A 84 -5.28 5.46 33.51
C PRO A 84 -5.82 4.06 33.83
N PHE A 85 -4.92 3.07 33.96
CA PHE A 85 -5.27 1.69 34.33
C PHE A 85 -6.09 1.60 35.64
N SER A 86 -6.09 2.66 36.46
CA SER A 86 -6.91 2.77 37.68
C SER A 86 -8.43 2.85 37.41
N GLN A 87 -8.86 3.07 36.16
CA GLN A 87 -10.28 3.13 35.79
C GLN A 87 -10.86 1.78 35.31
N ILE A 88 -10.02 0.76 35.14
CA ILE A 88 -10.47 -0.57 34.71
C ILE A 88 -10.97 -1.34 35.94
N ARG A 89 -12.29 -1.29 36.17
CA ARG A 89 -12.97 -2.21 37.09
C ARG A 89 -13.15 -3.54 36.37
N CYS A 90 -12.18 -4.44 36.51
CA CYS A 90 -12.41 -5.86 36.23
C CYS A 90 -13.35 -6.39 37.31
N SER A 91 -14.65 -6.40 37.01
CA SER A 91 -15.63 -7.17 37.79
C SER A 91 -15.34 -8.65 37.56
N VAL A 92 -14.96 -9.35 38.64
CA VAL A 92 -14.75 -10.80 38.70
C VAL A 92 -16.10 -11.51 38.83
#